data_AF-A0A1U7CXY5-F1
#
_entry.id   AF-A0A1U7CXY5-F1
#
_cell.length_a   1.000
_cell.length_b   1.000
_cell.length_c   1.000
_cell.angle_alpha   90.00
_cell.angle_beta   90.00
_cell.angle_gamma   90.00
#
_symmetry.space_group_name_H-M   'P 1'
#
loop_
_entity.id
_entity.type
_entity.pdbx_description
1 polymer ?
#
loop_
_entity_poly.entity_id
_entity_poly.type
_entity_poly.pdbx_seq_one_letter_code
_entity_poly.pdbx_strand_id
1 'polypeptide(L)'
;MWRYVRFRHPLLTVLASILALGLTIVWHLNSRTSASADLPDAAEVEVMEVSLRVHEFGLADVTNCRIDEKHFATVLDCLKPSESSAFAREMTVFPNMGEIRIRMKNGRIRRVDFVDAGKNPLCFMVDGAAFLRGGHDYPNYREDHLRLYKLPSEAIDEALSFAYKLHEICTGRDPMREPPTP
;
A
#
# COMPACT_ATOMS: atom_id res chain seq x y z
N MET A 1 8.84 43.62 -53.93
CA MET A 1 9.52 43.43 -52.63
C MET A 1 8.50 43.07 -51.53
N TRP A 2 7.76 41.94 -51.65
CA TRP A 2 6.74 41.51 -50.65
C TRP A 2 6.52 39.97 -50.70
N ARG A 3 7.58 39.16 -50.59
CA ARG A 3 7.46 37.68 -50.65
C ARG A 3 7.97 36.91 -49.41
N TYR A 4 8.38 37.60 -48.35
CA TYR A 4 8.94 36.94 -47.15
C TYR A 4 7.94 36.72 -45.99
N VAL A 5 6.68 37.15 -46.11
CA VAL A 5 5.75 37.14 -44.97
C VAL A 5 4.94 35.83 -44.85
N ARG A 6 4.81 35.03 -45.91
CA ARG A 6 3.92 33.84 -45.90
C ARG A 6 4.50 32.56 -45.29
N PHE A 7 5.82 32.46 -45.09
CA PHE A 7 6.47 31.25 -44.54
C PHE A 7 6.68 31.27 -43.01
N ARG A 8 6.41 32.39 -42.33
CA ARG A 8 6.60 32.49 -40.87
C ARG A 8 5.50 31.80 -40.07
N HIS A 9 4.28 31.78 -40.59
CA HIS A 9 3.14 31.13 -39.93
C HIS A 9 3.25 29.60 -39.83
N PRO A 10 3.60 28.84 -40.89
CA PRO A 10 3.67 27.38 -40.78
C PRO A 10 4.79 26.90 -39.84
N LEU A 11 5.91 27.62 -39.79
CA LEU A 11 7.03 27.27 -38.90
C LEU A 11 6.64 27.41 -37.42
N LEU A 12 5.96 28.51 -37.06
CA LEU A 12 5.50 28.76 -35.70
C LEU A 12 4.43 27.74 -35.26
N THR A 13 3.53 27.34 -36.16
CA THR A 13 2.53 26.32 -35.85
C THR A 13 3.16 24.94 -35.61
N VAL A 14 4.18 24.56 -36.39
CA VAL A 14 4.88 23.27 -36.19
C VAL A 14 5.63 23.26 -34.86
N LEU A 15 6.33 24.36 -34.52
CA LEU A 15 7.01 24.51 -33.23
C LEU A 15 6.03 24.41 -32.06
N ALA A 16 4.89 25.10 -32.13
CA ALA A 16 3.86 25.06 -31.10
C ALA A 16 3.28 23.64 -30.92
N SER A 17 3.04 22.90 -32.01
CA SER A 17 2.53 21.53 -31.95
C SER A 17 3.53 20.56 -31.31
N ILE A 18 4.83 20.69 -31.62
CA ILE A 18 5.88 19.86 -31.01
C ILE A 18 6.00 20.16 -29.51
N LEU A 19 5.94 21.43 -29.12
CA LEU A 19 5.98 21.85 -27.72
C LEU A 19 4.77 21.34 -26.94
N ALA A 20 3.57 21.44 -27.52
CA ALA A 20 2.35 20.90 -26.93
C ALA A 20 2.47 19.39 -26.74
N LEU A 21 2.86 18.64 -27.78
CA LEU A 21 3.03 17.18 -27.69
C LEU A 21 4.06 16.79 -26.63
N GLY A 22 5.20 17.50 -26.58
CA GLY A 22 6.23 17.30 -25.57
C GLY A 22 5.72 17.53 -24.16
N LEU A 23 4.95 18.61 -23.93
CA LEU A 23 4.32 18.89 -22.64
C LEU A 23 3.29 17.83 -22.26
N THR A 24 2.48 17.34 -23.21
CA THR A 24 1.51 16.27 -22.94
C THR A 24 2.21 14.96 -22.58
N ILE A 25 3.31 14.62 -23.26
CA ILE A 25 4.11 13.42 -22.95
C ILE A 25 4.75 13.57 -21.56
N VAL A 26 5.38 14.70 -21.26
CA VAL A 26 5.99 14.95 -19.94
C VAL A 26 4.94 14.91 -18.84
N TRP A 27 3.77 15.50 -19.06
CA TRP A 27 2.66 15.44 -18.11
C TRP A 27 2.18 14.00 -17.92
N HIS A 28 1.99 13.23 -19.00
CA HIS A 28 1.58 11.84 -18.89
C HIS A 28 2.62 10.97 -18.18
N LEU A 29 3.91 11.16 -18.46
CA LEU A 29 4.99 10.43 -17.79
C LEU A 29 5.07 10.81 -16.31
N ASN A 30 4.93 12.09 -15.97
CA ASN A 30 4.98 12.55 -14.58
C ASN A 30 3.70 12.22 -13.80
N SER A 31 2.57 12.01 -14.47
CA SER A 31 1.33 11.49 -13.83
C SER A 31 1.38 9.98 -13.54
N ARG A 32 2.38 9.28 -14.07
CA ARG A 32 2.61 7.84 -13.88
C ARG A 32 3.71 7.52 -12.88
N THR A 33 4.31 8.52 -12.22
CA THR A 33 5.20 8.25 -11.08
C THR A 33 4.32 7.74 -9.94
N SER A 34 4.27 6.43 -9.77
CA SER A 34 3.66 5.77 -8.61
C SER A 34 4.26 6.40 -7.36
N ALA A 35 3.46 7.20 -6.64
CA ALA A 35 3.91 7.74 -5.37
C ALA A 35 3.99 6.57 -4.40
N SER A 36 5.19 6.32 -3.89
CA SER A 36 5.40 5.33 -2.82
C SER A 36 4.78 5.86 -1.53
N ALA A 37 4.25 4.96 -0.69
CA ALA A 37 3.79 5.35 0.63
C ALA A 37 4.94 5.96 1.45
N ASP A 38 4.67 7.12 2.05
CA ASP A 38 5.59 7.82 2.95
C ASP A 38 5.56 7.16 4.34
N LEU A 39 6.17 5.98 4.42
CA LEU A 39 6.31 5.21 5.65
C LEU A 39 7.70 5.42 6.26
N PRO A 40 7.78 5.63 7.59
CA PRO A 40 9.06 5.83 8.25
C PRO A 40 9.93 4.56 8.17
N ASP A 41 11.22 4.73 8.37
CA ASP A 41 12.11 3.59 8.58
C ASP A 41 11.94 3.03 9.99
N ALA A 42 12.19 1.73 10.18
CA ALA A 42 12.04 1.08 11.48
C ALA A 42 12.88 1.75 12.59
N ALA A 43 14.04 2.31 12.23
CA ALA A 43 14.91 3.02 13.16
C ALA A 43 14.32 4.36 13.67
N GLU A 44 13.38 4.95 12.94
CA GLU A 44 12.72 6.21 13.28
C GLU A 44 11.48 6.01 14.16
N VAL A 45 10.98 4.77 14.25
CA VAL A 45 9.79 4.42 15.04
C VAL A 45 10.16 4.39 16.53
N GLU A 46 9.31 5.00 17.35
CA GLU A 46 9.36 4.95 18.81
C GLU A 46 8.33 3.95 19.36
N VAL A 47 7.10 4.02 18.87
CA VAL A 47 5.99 3.17 19.28
C VAL A 47 5.15 2.80 18.07
N MET A 48 4.76 1.52 17.98
CA MET A 48 3.79 1.06 17.01
C MET A 48 2.66 0.34 17.73
N GLU A 49 1.43 0.78 17.50
CA GLU A 49 0.21 0.24 18.11
C GLU A 49 -0.73 -0.25 17.01
N VAL A 50 -1.35 -1.40 17.23
CA VAL A 50 -2.26 -2.05 16.27
C VAL A 50 -3.62 -2.26 16.91
N SER A 51 -4.66 -2.03 16.11
CA SER A 51 -6.01 -2.49 16.38
C SER A 51 -6.54 -3.24 15.18
N LEU A 52 -6.99 -4.48 15.38
CA LEU A 52 -7.58 -5.36 14.37
C LEU A 52 -9.07 -5.55 14.68
N ARG A 53 -9.91 -5.44 13.65
CA ARG A 53 -11.35 -5.70 13.65
C ARG A 53 -11.60 -6.77 12.60
N VAL A 54 -11.37 -8.02 12.98
CA VAL A 54 -11.28 -9.15 12.04
C VAL A 54 -12.07 -10.38 12.49
N HIS A 55 -12.99 -10.19 13.45
CA HIS A 55 -13.91 -11.25 13.87
C HIS A 55 -14.64 -11.93 12.71
N GLU A 56 -15.04 -11.18 11.69
CA GLU A 56 -15.74 -11.72 10.51
C GLU A 56 -14.90 -12.74 9.73
N PHE A 57 -13.57 -12.76 9.94
CA PHE A 57 -12.61 -13.67 9.33
C PHE A 57 -12.15 -14.80 10.27
N GLY A 58 -12.83 -14.99 11.40
CA GLY A 58 -12.52 -16.06 12.36
C GLY A 58 -11.31 -15.78 13.27
N LEU A 59 -10.89 -14.53 13.35
CA LEU A 59 -9.83 -14.06 14.25
C LEU A 59 -10.41 -13.31 15.46
N ALA A 60 -9.74 -13.39 16.60
CA ALA A 60 -10.11 -12.53 17.72
C ALA A 60 -9.73 -11.08 17.41
N ASP A 61 -10.61 -10.14 17.78
CA ASP A 61 -10.28 -8.72 17.66
C ASP A 61 -9.13 -8.36 18.60
N VAL A 62 -8.22 -7.52 18.10
CA VAL A 62 -7.06 -7.03 18.85
C VAL A 62 -7.23 -5.54 19.04
N THR A 63 -7.10 -5.03 20.26
CA THR A 63 -7.24 -3.59 20.54
C THR A 63 -5.99 -3.04 21.20
N ASN A 64 -5.47 -1.94 20.66
CA ASN A 64 -4.29 -1.21 21.20
C ASN A 64 -3.09 -2.11 21.55
N CYS A 65 -2.85 -3.14 20.74
CA CYS A 65 -1.68 -3.99 20.91
C CYS A 65 -0.42 -3.21 20.57
N ARG A 66 0.52 -3.13 21.51
CA ARG A 66 1.83 -2.54 21.26
C ARG A 66 2.76 -3.58 20.62
N ILE A 67 3.28 -3.28 19.44
CA ILE A 67 4.24 -4.14 18.76
C ILE A 67 5.63 -3.95 19.39
N ASP A 68 6.33 -5.07 19.62
CA ASP A 68 7.75 -5.06 20.01
C ASP A 68 8.64 -4.51 18.88
N GLU A 69 9.68 -3.75 19.24
CA GLU A 69 10.61 -3.11 18.29
C GLU A 69 11.22 -4.10 17.28
N LYS A 70 11.46 -5.35 17.70
CA LYS A 70 11.98 -6.44 16.85
C LYS A 70 11.10 -6.74 15.62
N HIS A 71 9.83 -6.36 15.65
CA HIS A 71 8.87 -6.60 14.56
C HIS A 71 8.58 -5.36 13.72
N PHE A 72 9.11 -4.18 14.05
CA PHE A 72 8.83 -2.94 13.31
C PHE A 72 9.19 -3.05 11.82
N ALA A 73 10.40 -3.55 11.53
CA ALA A 73 10.83 -3.74 10.15
C ALA A 73 9.90 -4.68 9.39
N THR A 74 9.54 -5.82 9.99
CA THR A 74 8.64 -6.80 9.37
C THR A 74 7.28 -6.20 9.02
N VAL A 75 6.69 -5.40 9.93
CA VAL A 75 5.38 -4.77 9.68
C VAL A 75 5.46 -3.71 8.61
N LEU A 76 6.50 -2.87 8.62
CA LEU A 76 6.70 -1.83 7.61
C LEU A 76 7.02 -2.39 6.22
N ASP A 77 7.81 -3.47 6.15
CA ASP A 77 8.12 -4.16 4.91
C ASP A 77 6.89 -4.82 4.30
N CYS A 78 5.94 -5.28 5.13
CA CYS A 78 4.64 -5.76 4.68
C CYS A 78 3.76 -4.67 4.04
N LEU A 79 4.16 -3.40 4.08
CA LEU A 79 3.48 -2.29 3.41
C LEU A 79 4.29 -1.76 2.20
N LYS A 80 5.45 -2.36 1.92
CA LYS A 80 6.37 -2.00 0.83
C LYS A 80 6.58 -3.19 -0.15
N PRO A 81 6.86 -2.93 -1.45
CA PRO A 81 6.60 -1.67 -2.14
C PRO A 81 5.09 -1.42 -2.23
N SER A 82 4.70 -0.15 -2.31
CA SER A 82 3.32 0.23 -2.54
C SER A 82 3.21 1.28 -3.62
N GLU A 83 2.13 1.19 -4.39
CA GLU A 83 1.85 2.11 -5.48
C GLU A 83 0.56 2.87 -5.20
N SER A 84 0.61 4.19 -5.38
CA SER A 84 -0.59 5.01 -5.45
C SER A 84 -1.38 4.64 -6.71
N SER A 85 -2.62 4.17 -6.56
CA SER A 85 -3.48 3.82 -7.69
C SER A 85 -4.79 4.61 -7.66
N ALA A 86 -5.40 4.84 -8.82
CA ALA A 86 -6.74 5.40 -8.90
C ALA A 86 -7.78 4.50 -8.22
N PHE A 87 -7.60 3.17 -8.27
CA PHE A 87 -8.42 2.19 -7.55
C PHE A 87 -8.36 2.41 -6.03
N ALA A 88 -7.23 2.92 -5.53
CA ALA A 88 -7.07 3.23 -4.12
C ALA A 88 -7.97 4.40 -3.65
N ARG A 89 -8.39 5.29 -4.56
CA ARG A 89 -9.24 6.43 -4.21
C ARG A 89 -10.71 6.06 -3.97
N GLU A 90 -11.16 4.92 -4.48
CA GLU A 90 -12.51 4.41 -4.27
C GLU A 90 -12.63 3.61 -2.95
N MET A 91 -11.56 3.56 -2.15
CA MET A 91 -11.43 2.70 -0.96
C MET A 91 -12.32 3.04 0.24
N THR A 92 -12.93 4.24 0.30
CA THR A 92 -13.80 4.64 1.42
C THR A 92 -15.04 3.76 1.58
N VAL A 93 -15.31 2.88 0.63
CA VAL A 93 -16.46 1.96 0.61
C VAL A 93 -16.14 0.60 1.26
N PHE A 94 -14.86 0.23 1.41
CA PHE A 94 -14.50 -1.09 1.95
C PHE A 94 -14.49 -1.12 3.48
N PRO A 95 -14.85 -2.27 4.10
CA PRO A 95 -14.80 -2.41 5.55
C PRO A 95 -13.36 -2.34 6.05
N ASN A 96 -13.15 -1.55 7.10
CA ASN A 96 -11.84 -1.38 7.72
C ASN A 96 -11.52 -2.59 8.61
N MET A 97 -10.47 -3.33 8.24
CA MET A 97 -9.98 -4.50 8.98
C MET A 97 -9.10 -4.12 10.15
N GLY A 98 -8.49 -2.93 10.13
CA GLY A 98 -7.74 -2.43 11.27
C GLY A 98 -6.93 -1.16 10.99
N GLU A 99 -6.19 -0.77 12.01
CA GLU A 99 -5.41 0.45 12.07
C GLU A 99 -4.07 0.19 12.75
N ILE A 100 -3.01 0.79 12.20
CA ILE A 100 -1.67 0.87 12.81
C ILE A 100 -1.37 2.34 13.08
N ARG A 101 -1.07 2.66 14.34
CA ARG A 101 -0.55 3.97 14.74
C ARG A 101 0.95 3.87 14.96
N ILE A 102 1.69 4.66 14.20
CA ILE A 102 3.15 4.69 14.27
C ILE A 102 3.56 6.06 14.84
N ARG A 103 4.04 6.08 16.08
CA ARG A 103 4.68 7.26 16.67
C ARG A 103 6.17 7.21 16.37
N MET A 104 6.67 8.25 15.71
CA MET A 104 8.08 8.43 15.41
C MET A 104 8.82 9.12 16.56
N LYS A 105 10.13 8.90 16.65
CA LYS A 105 11.03 9.55 17.64
C LYS A 105 11.06 11.08 17.55
N ASN A 106 10.68 11.64 16.41
CA ASN A 106 10.54 13.09 16.21
C ASN A 106 9.17 13.64 16.69
N GLY A 107 8.33 12.81 17.32
CA GLY A 107 7.01 13.17 17.84
C GLY A 107 5.88 13.14 16.81
N ARG A 108 6.17 12.92 15.52
CA ARG A 108 5.14 12.77 14.48
C ARG A 108 4.42 11.44 14.62
N ILE A 109 3.15 11.41 14.24
CA ILE A 109 2.32 10.21 14.25
C ILE A 109 1.83 9.95 12.83
N ARG A 110 1.98 8.71 12.36
CA ARG A 110 1.37 8.22 11.13
C ARG A 110 0.26 7.25 11.47
N ARG A 111 -0.82 7.32 10.71
CA ARG A 111 -1.91 6.36 10.77
C ARG A 111 -1.95 5.55 9.49
N VAL A 112 -1.93 4.23 9.63
CA VAL A 112 -2.10 3.29 8.52
C VAL A 112 -3.41 2.52 8.72
N ASP A 113 -4.40 2.77 7.88
CA ASP A 113 -5.66 2.01 7.88
C ASP A 113 -5.59 0.96 6.77
N PHE A 114 -5.99 -0.28 7.04
CA PHE A 114 -6.08 -1.31 6.00
C PHE A 114 -7.51 -1.85 5.90
N VAL A 115 -7.90 -2.19 4.68
CA VAL A 115 -9.28 -2.52 4.32
C VAL A 115 -9.34 -3.86 3.61
N ASP A 116 -10.45 -4.57 3.76
CA ASP A 116 -10.74 -5.76 2.97
C ASP A 116 -11.26 -5.33 1.60
N ALA A 117 -10.42 -5.45 0.58
CA ALA A 117 -10.78 -5.20 -0.82
C ALA A 117 -10.99 -6.49 -1.62
N GLY A 118 -11.13 -7.63 -0.94
CA GLY A 118 -11.29 -8.95 -1.55
C GLY A 118 -9.97 -9.57 -2.03
N LYS A 119 -10.07 -10.40 -3.07
CA LYS A 119 -8.97 -11.27 -3.53
C LYS A 119 -7.88 -10.48 -4.27
N ASN A 120 -7.01 -9.83 -3.50
CA ASN A 120 -5.87 -9.02 -3.93
C ASN A 120 -6.25 -7.76 -4.71
N PRO A 121 -5.52 -6.65 -4.52
CA PRO A 121 -4.31 -6.41 -3.70
C PRO A 121 -4.56 -6.04 -2.21
N LEU A 122 -3.50 -6.04 -1.38
CA LEU A 122 -3.55 -5.40 -0.05
C LEU A 122 -3.80 -3.90 -0.25
N CYS A 123 -4.91 -3.44 0.32
CA CYS A 123 -5.37 -2.07 0.23
C CYS A 123 -5.19 -1.35 1.56
N PHE A 124 -4.49 -0.21 1.57
CA PHE A 124 -4.27 0.55 2.79
C PHE A 124 -4.15 2.06 2.54
N MET A 125 -4.34 2.85 3.58
CA MET A 125 -4.24 4.30 3.57
C MET A 125 -3.21 4.76 4.59
N VAL A 126 -2.30 5.66 4.20
CA VAL A 126 -1.37 6.34 5.10
C VAL A 126 -1.81 7.79 5.22
N ASP A 127 -2.23 8.20 6.42
CA ASP A 127 -2.78 9.54 6.70
C ASP A 127 -3.86 9.98 5.69
N GLY A 128 -4.68 9.03 5.23
CA GLY A 128 -5.75 9.25 4.27
C GLY A 128 -5.34 9.21 2.79
N ALA A 129 -4.04 9.12 2.48
CA ALA A 129 -3.58 8.83 1.13
C ALA A 129 -3.61 7.32 0.88
N ALA A 130 -4.23 6.89 -0.22
CA ALA A 130 -4.51 5.49 -0.47
C ALA A 130 -3.44 4.82 -1.36
N PHE A 131 -3.09 3.58 -0.99
CA PHE A 131 -2.01 2.80 -1.55
C PHE A 131 -2.41 1.34 -1.73
N LEU A 132 -1.79 0.71 -2.72
CA LEU A 132 -1.93 -0.72 -3.00
C LEU A 132 -0.59 -1.40 -2.87
N ARG A 133 -0.62 -2.64 -2.38
CA ARG A 133 0.50 -3.58 -2.42
C ARG A 133 0.00 -4.89 -3.01
N GLY A 134 0.76 -5.43 -3.97
CA GLY A 134 0.27 -6.50 -4.84
C GLY A 134 -0.55 -5.94 -6.01
N GLY A 135 -0.73 -6.74 -7.07
CA GLY A 135 -1.55 -6.35 -8.23
C GLY A 135 -0.77 -6.09 -9.53
N HIS A 136 -1.32 -6.68 -10.59
CA HIS A 136 -0.98 -6.72 -12.02
C HIS A 136 0.42 -7.08 -12.54
N ASP A 137 1.53 -6.94 -11.80
CA ASP A 137 2.85 -7.27 -12.36
C ASP A 137 3.97 -7.50 -11.31
N TYR A 138 3.84 -8.47 -10.39
CA TYR A 138 4.97 -8.84 -9.53
C TYR A 138 5.21 -10.35 -9.35
N PRO A 139 6.33 -10.87 -9.91
CA PRO A 139 6.88 -12.21 -9.69
C PRO A 139 7.93 -12.31 -8.56
N ASN A 140 7.96 -11.40 -7.58
CA ASN A 140 9.05 -11.33 -6.57
C ASN A 140 8.67 -11.64 -5.11
N TYR A 141 7.54 -12.27 -4.83
CA TYR A 141 7.33 -13.04 -3.60
C TYR A 141 7.50 -14.55 -3.89
N ARG A 142 8.67 -14.92 -4.43
CA ARG A 142 8.97 -16.33 -4.75
C ARG A 142 9.33 -17.09 -3.48
N GLU A 143 8.41 -17.98 -3.12
CA GLU A 143 8.56 -19.24 -2.40
C GLU A 143 8.90 -19.23 -0.90
N ASP A 144 9.74 -18.34 -0.38
CA ASP A 144 10.20 -18.50 1.01
C ASP A 144 9.15 -18.10 2.06
N HIS A 145 8.33 -17.07 1.78
CA HIS A 145 7.23 -16.66 2.67
C HIS A 145 5.96 -17.48 2.48
N LEU A 146 5.73 -18.03 1.29
CA LEU A 146 4.60 -18.94 1.01
C LEU A 146 4.84 -20.35 1.56
N ARG A 147 6.09 -20.74 1.81
CA ARG A 147 6.43 -21.98 2.53
C ARG A 147 6.23 -21.87 4.04
N LEU A 148 6.31 -20.67 4.60
CA LEU A 148 6.11 -20.42 6.05
C LEU A 148 4.64 -20.57 6.47
N TYR A 149 3.71 -20.36 5.54
CA TYR A 149 2.28 -20.50 5.78
C TYR A 149 1.72 -21.47 4.74
N LYS A 150 1.45 -22.72 5.13
CA LYS A 150 0.82 -23.76 4.30
C LYS A 150 -0.64 -23.41 3.96
N LEU A 151 -0.85 -22.25 3.36
CA LEU A 151 -2.13 -21.76 2.88
C LEU A 151 -2.39 -22.37 1.49
N PRO A 152 -3.59 -22.93 1.24
CA PRO A 152 -3.94 -23.45 -0.07
C PRO A 152 -3.87 -22.34 -1.14
N SER A 153 -3.18 -22.62 -2.24
CA SER A 153 -2.59 -21.63 -3.16
C SER A 153 -3.55 -20.97 -4.16
N GLU A 154 -4.86 -20.95 -3.94
CA GLU A 154 -5.82 -20.55 -4.99
C GLU A 154 -6.41 -19.14 -4.91
N ALA A 155 -6.14 -18.38 -3.84
CA ALA A 155 -6.25 -16.91 -3.81
C ALA A 155 -6.00 -16.48 -2.36
N ILE A 156 -4.72 -16.34 -2.00
CA ILE A 156 -4.40 -15.76 -0.70
C ILE A 156 -4.74 -14.28 -0.81
N ASP A 157 -5.72 -13.87 0.00
CA ASP A 157 -6.03 -12.47 0.28
C ASP A 157 -4.86 -11.88 1.07
N GLU A 158 -4.10 -10.98 0.44
CA GLU A 158 -2.96 -10.30 1.05
C GLU A 158 -3.36 -9.47 2.29
N ALA A 159 -4.57 -8.90 2.31
CA ALA A 159 -5.07 -8.13 3.46
C ALA A 159 -5.31 -9.05 4.65
N LEU A 160 -5.93 -10.20 4.41
CA LEU A 160 -6.15 -11.19 5.44
C LEU A 160 -4.85 -11.80 5.96
N SER A 161 -3.89 -12.07 5.07
CA SER A 161 -2.56 -12.57 5.46
C SER A 161 -1.79 -11.59 6.32
N PHE A 162 -1.88 -10.29 5.99
CA PHE A 162 -1.29 -9.24 6.80
C PHE A 162 -1.97 -9.15 8.17
N ALA A 163 -3.31 -9.21 8.23
CA ALA A 163 -4.06 -9.23 9.48
C ALA A 163 -3.70 -10.44 10.36
N TYR A 164 -3.57 -11.63 9.78
CA TYR A 164 -3.09 -12.83 10.49
C TYR A 164 -1.70 -12.61 11.10
N LYS A 165 -0.78 -12.00 10.35
CA LYS A 165 0.57 -11.74 10.86
C LYS A 165 0.57 -10.75 12.03
N LEU A 166 -0.22 -9.68 11.93
CA LEU A 166 -0.39 -8.72 13.01
C LEU A 166 -1.01 -9.38 14.25
N HIS A 167 -2.01 -10.24 14.05
CA HIS A 167 -2.63 -10.99 15.14
C HIS A 167 -1.62 -11.94 15.81
N GLU A 168 -0.80 -12.66 15.03
CA GLU A 168 0.29 -13.52 15.53
C GLU A 168 1.28 -12.72 16.37
N ILE A 169 1.74 -11.55 15.88
CA ILE A 169 2.65 -10.68 16.61
C ILE A 169 2.04 -10.21 17.94
N CYS A 170 0.75 -9.86 17.92
CA CYS A 170 0.06 -9.29 19.07
C CYS A 170 -0.31 -10.32 20.14
N THR A 171 -0.64 -11.54 19.72
CA THR A 171 -1.12 -12.59 20.64
C THR A 171 -0.04 -13.61 20.98
N GLY A 172 1.04 -13.67 20.20
CA GLY A 172 2.05 -14.72 20.26
C GLY A 172 1.54 -16.10 19.83
N ARG A 173 0.32 -16.19 19.28
CA ARG A 173 -0.29 -17.44 18.83
C ARG A 173 -0.39 -17.44 17.32
N ASP A 174 -0.11 -18.59 16.72
CA ASP A 174 -0.34 -18.82 15.30
C ASP A 174 -1.79 -19.29 15.11
N PRO A 175 -2.72 -18.41 14.68
CA PRO A 175 -4.13 -18.76 14.52
C PRO A 175 -4.35 -19.85 13.46
N MET A 176 -3.35 -20.13 12.62
CA MET A 176 -3.42 -21.18 11.60
C MET A 176 -3.05 -22.57 12.15
N ARG A 177 -2.47 -22.63 13.35
CA ARG A 177 -2.11 -23.90 14.03
C ARG A 177 -3.12 -24.32 15.09
N GLU A 178 -3.90 -23.39 15.61
CA GLU A 178 -4.95 -23.69 16.58
C GLU A 178 -6.27 -23.96 15.83
N PRO A 179 -6.94 -25.10 16.06
CA PRO A 179 -8.24 -25.35 15.46
C PRO A 179 -9.23 -24.26 15.93
N PRO A 180 -10.17 -23.82 15.07
CA PRO A 180 -11.19 -22.86 15.49
C PRO A 180 -11.91 -23.41 16.72
N THR A 181 -11.91 -22.62 17.79
CA THR A 181 -12.61 -23.00 19.03
C THR A 181 -14.12 -22.89 18.74
N PRO A 182 -14.90 -23.96 18.98
CA PRO A 182 -16.32 -24.00 18.64
C PRO A 182 -17.17 -23.02 19.44
#